data_AF-A0A660V4D4-F1
#
_entry.id   AF-A0A660V4D4-F1
#
_cell.length_a   1.000
_cell.length_b   1.000
_cell.length_c   1.000
_cell.angle_alpha   90.00
_cell.angle_beta   90.00
_cell.angle_gamma   90.00
#
_symmetry.space_group_name_H-M   'P 1'
#
loop_
_entity.id
_entity.type
_entity.pdbx_description
1 polymer ?
#
loop_
_entity_poly.entity_id
_entity_poly.type
_entity_poly.pdbx_seq_one_letter_code
_entity_poly.pdbx_strand_id
1 'polypeptide(L)'
;EVANDSPLSIAYETDKLINVCRRSDYAIVASGSATLQVAAAGCPMTVMYQSNRWMWHLVGRWLIRLPFLSLVNILAHQELVPEFMPYFASTKPIIQRTGGLLSTPSRMSHTSQALLTLVEPLTQRRASDAVAEIVCDMLHPKTRPSTA
;
A
#
# COMPACT_ATOMS: atom_id res chain seq x y z
N GLU A 1 -6.40 -22.26 15.74
CA GLU A 1 -5.10 -22.92 15.92
C GLU A 1 -4.66 -23.53 14.60
N VAL A 2 -3.53 -23.09 14.05
CA VAL A 2 -2.87 -23.76 12.92
C VAL A 2 -1.60 -24.37 13.49
N ALA A 3 -1.39 -25.66 13.26
CA ALA A 3 -0.29 -26.45 13.77
C ALA A 3 1.07 -25.75 13.52
N ASN A 4 1.78 -25.46 14.61
CA ASN A 4 2.97 -24.61 14.63
C ASN A 4 4.26 -25.45 14.60
N ASP A 5 4.44 -26.25 13.55
CA ASP A 5 5.64 -27.08 13.34
C ASP A 5 6.74 -26.32 12.56
N SER A 6 6.62 -24.99 12.43
CA SER A 6 7.59 -24.16 11.74
C SER A 6 8.73 -23.77 12.69
N PRO A 7 10.01 -23.86 12.28
CA PRO A 7 11.15 -23.39 13.09
C PRO A 7 11.20 -21.85 13.22
N LEU A 8 10.23 -21.13 12.65
CA LEU A 8 10.17 -19.68 12.64
C LEU A 8 9.41 -19.16 13.86
N SER A 9 10.02 -18.21 14.58
CA SER A 9 9.32 -17.44 15.60
C SER A 9 8.33 -16.49 14.94
N ILE A 10 7.03 -16.78 15.05
CA ILE A 10 5.95 -15.98 14.46
C ILE A 10 5.25 -15.20 15.57
N ALA A 11 5.15 -13.89 15.40
CA ALA A 11 4.31 -13.01 16.22
C ALA A 11 3.10 -12.55 15.40
N TYR A 12 1.93 -12.51 16.04
CA TYR A 12 0.69 -12.04 15.43
C TYR A 12 0.19 -10.80 16.16
N GLU A 13 -0.16 -9.77 15.40
CA GLU A 13 -0.65 -8.49 15.92
C GLU A 13 -1.81 -8.02 15.03
N THR A 14 -2.86 -7.48 15.64
CA THR A 14 -3.98 -6.83 14.95
C THR A 14 -3.98 -5.34 15.26
N ASP A 15 -4.60 -4.54 14.38
CA ASP A 15 -4.87 -3.10 14.59
C ASP A 15 -3.64 -2.20 14.84
N LYS A 16 -2.44 -2.74 14.62
CA LYS A 16 -1.15 -2.06 14.86
C LYS A 16 -0.26 -2.00 13.62
N LEU A 17 -0.84 -2.04 12.41
CA LEU A 17 -0.08 -2.18 11.15
C LEU A 17 1.10 -1.21 11.04
N ILE A 18 0.87 0.09 11.21
CA ILE A 18 1.91 1.12 11.11
C ILE A 18 3.03 0.89 12.13
N ASN A 19 2.68 0.53 13.37
CA ASN A 19 3.68 0.30 14.42
C ASN A 19 4.51 -0.96 14.17
N VAL A 20 3.90 -2.02 13.63
CA VAL A 20 4.60 -3.23 13.20
C VAL A 20 5.55 -2.87 12.05
N CYS A 21 5.07 -2.19 11.02
CA CYS A 21 5.87 -1.83 9.85
C CYS A 21 7.05 -0.91 10.19
N ARG A 22 6.90 0.03 11.14
CA ARG A 22 8.01 0.87 11.62
C ARG A 22 9.16 0.08 12.27
N ARG A 23 8.87 -1.13 12.76
CA ARG A 23 9.84 -2.03 13.38
C ARG A 23 10.28 -3.16 12.43
N SER A 24 9.79 -3.15 11.20
CA SER A 24 10.09 -4.17 10.20
C SER A 24 11.04 -3.60 9.15
N ASP A 25 12.06 -4.38 8.79
CA ASP A 25 12.99 -4.00 7.72
C ASP A 25 12.33 -4.06 6.33
N TYR A 26 11.30 -4.91 6.21
CA TYR A 26 10.62 -5.16 4.95
C TYR A 26 9.21 -5.72 5.16
N ALA A 27 8.30 -5.40 4.25
CA ALA A 27 6.93 -5.90 4.29
C ALA A 27 6.56 -6.65 2.99
N ILE A 28 5.84 -7.76 3.13
CA ILE A 28 5.13 -8.38 2.02
C ILE A 28 3.65 -8.12 2.25
N VAL A 29 2.99 -7.43 1.32
CA VAL A 29 1.68 -6.82 1.56
C VAL A 29 0.69 -7.29 0.50
N ALA A 30 -0.51 -7.67 0.94
CA ALA A 30 -1.64 -7.86 0.04
C ALA A 30 -2.03 -6.52 -0.62
N SER A 31 -2.54 -6.55 -1.85
CA SER A 31 -2.98 -5.31 -2.51
C SER A 31 -4.11 -4.62 -1.71
N GLY A 32 -4.13 -3.29 -1.71
CA GLY A 32 -5.20 -2.50 -1.08
C GLY A 32 -4.67 -1.28 -0.33
N SER A 33 -5.52 -0.70 0.53
CA SER A 33 -5.19 0.48 1.35
C SER A 33 -4.04 0.23 2.32
N ALA A 34 -3.79 -1.03 2.70
CA ALA A 34 -2.64 -1.43 3.51
C ALA A 34 -1.31 -0.97 2.89
N THR A 35 -1.19 -0.94 1.56
CA THR A 35 0.03 -0.47 0.88
C THR A 35 0.38 0.98 1.22
N LEU A 36 -0.62 1.87 1.36
CA LEU A 36 -0.38 3.27 1.75
C LEU A 36 0.00 3.39 3.23
N GLN A 37 -0.57 2.56 4.10
CA GLN A 37 -0.22 2.55 5.53
C GLN A 37 1.21 2.06 5.76
N VAL A 38 1.64 1.03 5.02
CA VAL A 38 3.01 0.53 5.03
C VAL A 38 3.98 1.60 4.48
N ALA A 39 3.58 2.29 3.41
CA ALA A 39 4.35 3.41 2.86
C ALA A 39 4.49 4.58 3.86
N ALA A 40 3.42 4.91 4.59
CA ALA A 40 3.44 5.92 5.66
C ALA A 40 4.29 5.51 6.87
N ALA A 41 4.55 4.22 7.05
CA ALA A 41 5.53 3.73 8.01
C ALA A 41 6.98 3.79 7.47
N GLY A 42 7.17 4.13 6.19
CA GLY A 42 8.47 4.14 5.52
C GLY A 42 9.06 2.73 5.32
N CYS A 43 8.26 1.68 5.43
CA CYS A 43 8.75 0.31 5.31
C CYS A 43 8.80 -0.10 3.82
N PRO A 44 9.97 -0.46 3.26
CA PRO A 44 10.05 -1.02 1.92
C PRO A 44 9.17 -2.26 1.79
N MET A 45 8.53 -2.45 0.64
CA MET A 45 7.58 -3.55 0.48
C MET A 45 7.62 -4.24 -0.89
N THR A 46 7.07 -5.44 -0.95
CA THR A 46 6.61 -6.09 -2.17
C THR A 46 5.11 -6.28 -2.08
N VAL A 47 4.39 -5.86 -3.12
CA VAL A 47 2.94 -6.06 -3.20
C VAL A 47 2.67 -7.35 -3.96
N MET A 48 1.89 -8.24 -3.36
CA MET A 48 1.45 -9.46 -4.03
C MET A 48 0.01 -9.78 -3.69
N TYR A 49 -0.75 -10.19 -4.69
CA TYR A 49 -2.11 -10.66 -4.46
C TYR A 49 -2.46 -11.70 -5.51
N GLN A 50 -3.11 -12.77 -5.07
CA GLN A 50 -3.55 -13.85 -5.94
C GLN A 50 -5.07 -13.76 -6.08
N SER A 51 -5.54 -13.40 -7.27
CA SER A 51 -6.96 -13.44 -7.59
C SER A 51 -7.37 -14.83 -8.11
N ASN A 52 -8.67 -15.06 -8.26
CA ASN A 52 -9.15 -16.29 -8.91
C ASN A 52 -8.77 -16.27 -10.40
N ARG A 53 -7.99 -17.27 -10.83
CA ARG A 53 -7.46 -17.40 -12.19
C ARG A 53 -8.55 -17.36 -13.26
N TRP A 54 -9.66 -18.05 -13.04
CA TRP A 54 -10.77 -18.10 -13.99
C TRP A 54 -11.43 -16.72 -14.15
N MET A 55 -11.73 -16.07 -13.03
CA MET A 55 -12.33 -14.73 -13.03
C MET A 55 -11.42 -13.69 -13.68
N TRP A 56 -10.11 -13.77 -13.42
CA TRP A 56 -9.14 -12.87 -14.01
C TRP A 56 -9.06 -12.98 -15.53
N HIS A 57 -8.98 -14.20 -16.07
CA HIS A 57 -8.89 -14.42 -17.50
C HIS A 57 -10.20 -14.11 -18.23
N LEU A 58 -11.35 -14.33 -17.57
CA LEU A 58 -12.66 -14.12 -18.17
C LEU A 58 -13.06 -12.65 -18.21
N VAL A 59 -12.79 -11.90 -17.14
CA VAL A 59 -13.29 -10.52 -16.98
C VAL A 59 -12.18 -9.55 -16.55
N GLY A 60 -11.37 -9.94 -15.57
CA GLY A 60 -10.40 -9.03 -14.92
C GLY A 60 -9.42 -8.37 -15.89
N ARG A 61 -8.84 -9.15 -16.82
CA ARG A 61 -7.84 -8.65 -17.78
C ARG A 61 -8.38 -7.60 -18.76
N TRP A 62 -9.68 -7.61 -19.05
CA TRP A 62 -10.30 -6.66 -19.98
C TRP A 62 -10.78 -5.38 -19.31
N LEU A 63 -11.18 -5.50 -18.03
CA LEU A 63 -11.68 -4.38 -17.24
C LEU A 63 -10.55 -3.49 -16.70
N ILE A 64 -9.41 -4.11 -16.37
CA ILE A 64 -8.27 -3.42 -15.76
C ILE A 64 -7.34 -2.92 -16.88
N ARG A 65 -7.36 -1.60 -17.09
CA ARG A 65 -6.51 -0.90 -18.08
C ARG A 65 -5.33 -0.15 -17.46
N LEU A 66 -5.15 -0.24 -16.14
CA LEU A 66 -4.11 0.48 -15.43
C LEU A 66 -2.77 -0.26 -15.55
N PRO A 67 -1.65 0.47 -15.73
CA PRO A 67 -0.32 -0.14 -15.77
C PRO A 67 0.14 -0.70 -14.43
N PHE A 68 -0.46 -0.21 -13.33
CA PHE A 68 -0.18 -0.61 -11.95
C PHE A 68 -1.50 -0.88 -11.21
N LEU A 69 -1.46 -1.78 -10.23
CA LEU A 69 -2.63 -2.16 -9.42
C LEU A 69 -2.56 -1.62 -7.99
N SER A 70 -1.35 -1.52 -7.44
CA SER A 70 -1.10 -1.04 -6.09
C SER A 70 -1.22 0.47 -6.03
N LEU A 71 -1.83 0.97 -4.97
CA LEU A 71 -2.02 2.41 -4.79
C LEU A 71 -0.70 3.16 -4.79
N VAL A 72 0.36 2.58 -4.21
CA VAL A 72 1.70 3.18 -4.20
C VAL A 72 2.29 3.34 -5.60
N ASN A 73 2.22 2.33 -6.47
CA ASN A 73 2.74 2.45 -7.84
C ASN A 73 1.85 3.33 -8.72
N ILE A 74 0.52 3.29 -8.51
CA ILE A 74 -0.43 4.18 -9.20
C ILE A 74 -0.13 5.65 -8.88
N LEU A 75 0.02 5.99 -7.59
CA LEU A 75 0.33 7.36 -7.17
C LEU A 75 1.74 7.78 -7.60
N ALA A 76 2.70 6.86 -7.63
CA ALA A 76 4.06 7.15 -8.07
C ALA A 76 4.19 7.28 -9.61
N HIS A 77 3.16 6.86 -10.36
CA HIS A 77 3.19 6.74 -11.83
C HIS A 77 4.35 5.88 -12.38
N GLN A 78 4.91 5.01 -11.54
CA GLN A 78 6.02 4.11 -11.88
C GLN A 78 6.04 2.89 -10.95
N GLU A 79 6.81 1.86 -11.31
CA GLU A 79 7.07 0.72 -10.42
C GLU A 79 8.03 1.16 -9.30
N LEU A 80 7.49 1.78 -8.25
CA LEU A 80 8.25 2.18 -7.07
C LEU A 80 8.61 0.96 -6.20
N VAL A 81 7.67 0.01 -6.10
CA VAL A 81 7.84 -1.26 -5.39
C VAL A 81 7.48 -2.44 -6.30
N PRO A 82 8.11 -3.61 -6.13
CA PRO A 82 7.76 -4.80 -6.90
C PRO A 82 6.29 -5.16 -6.71
N GLU A 83 5.60 -5.40 -7.82
CA GLU A 83 4.18 -5.73 -7.83
C GLU A 83 3.92 -7.06 -8.56
N PHE A 84 3.25 -7.99 -7.88
CA PHE A 84 2.92 -9.32 -8.38
C PHE A 84 1.43 -9.57 -8.24
N MET A 85 0.65 -9.09 -9.22
CA MET A 85 -0.79 -9.21 -9.15
C MET A 85 -1.46 -9.30 -10.52
N PRO A 86 -2.29 -10.33 -10.75
CA PRO A 86 -2.28 -11.59 -10.02
C PRO A 86 -1.07 -12.46 -10.40
N TYR A 87 -0.46 -13.11 -9.40
CA TYR A 87 0.50 -14.19 -9.65
C TYR A 87 -0.23 -15.54 -9.59
N PHE A 88 -0.06 -16.38 -10.62
CA PHE A 88 -0.79 -17.66 -10.72
C PHE A 88 0.09 -18.91 -10.72
N ALA A 89 1.36 -18.77 -11.09
CA ALA A 89 2.17 -19.92 -11.49
C ALA A 89 3.36 -20.20 -10.56
N SER A 90 3.96 -19.17 -9.95
CA SER A 90 5.14 -19.37 -9.13
C SER A 90 5.41 -18.21 -8.19
N THR A 91 5.90 -18.53 -7.00
CA THR A 91 6.46 -17.56 -6.03
C THR A 91 7.94 -17.27 -6.28
N LYS A 92 8.62 -18.02 -7.15
CA LYS A 92 10.06 -17.82 -7.45
C LYS A 92 10.39 -16.38 -7.88
N PRO A 93 9.63 -15.72 -8.78
CA PRO A 93 9.92 -14.34 -9.16
C PRO A 93 9.78 -13.36 -7.98
N ILE A 94 8.82 -13.62 -7.09
CA ILE A 94 8.58 -12.83 -5.88
C ILE A 94 9.79 -12.94 -4.96
N ILE A 95 10.24 -14.17 -4.69
CA ILE A 95 11.41 -14.45 -3.85
C ILE A 95 12.66 -13.77 -4.43
N GLN A 96 12.89 -13.90 -5.74
CA GLN A 96 14.07 -13.33 -6.40
C GLN A 96 14.09 -11.79 -6.32
N ARG A 97 12.98 -11.13 -6.64
CA ARG A 97 12.90 -9.65 -6.61
C ARG A 97 12.96 -9.12 -5.18
N THR A 98 12.29 -9.79 -4.24
CA THR A 98 12.32 -9.44 -2.81
C THR A 98 13.73 -9.61 -2.25
N GLY A 99 14.36 -10.78 -2.48
CA GLY A 99 15.71 -11.07 -2.03
C GLY A 99 16.76 -10.11 -2.61
N GLY A 100 16.63 -9.75 -3.89
CA GLY A 100 17.51 -8.76 -4.52
C GLY A 100 17.37 -7.36 -3.91
N LEU A 101 16.18 -6.98 -3.45
CA LEU A 101 15.97 -5.70 -2.75
C LEU A 101 16.54 -5.74 -1.34
N LEU A 102 16.25 -6.81 -0.58
CA LEU A 102 16.80 -7.05 0.77
C LEU A 102 18.33 -7.10 0.81
N SER A 103 18.95 -7.61 -0.27
CA SER A 103 20.42 -7.69 -0.37
C SER A 103 21.08 -6.35 -0.75
N THR A 104 20.31 -5.29 -0.99
CA THR A 104 20.82 -3.99 -1.45
C THR A 104 20.35 -2.85 -0.52
N PRO A 105 21.10 -2.55 0.56
CA PRO A 105 20.70 -1.55 1.57
C PRO A 105 20.43 -0.15 1.02
N SER A 106 21.19 0.27 0.00
CA SER A 106 20.98 1.57 -0.67
C SER A 106 19.63 1.65 -1.39
N ARG A 107 19.22 0.57 -2.05
CA ARG A 107 17.91 0.49 -2.71
C ARG A 107 16.78 0.46 -1.67
N MET A 108 16.93 -0.29 -0.58
CA MET A 108 15.96 -0.27 0.52
C MET A 108 15.77 1.14 1.09
N SER A 109 16.87 1.84 1.36
CA SER A 109 16.85 3.20 1.91
C SER A 109 16.19 4.19 0.95
N HIS A 110 16.54 4.11 -0.34
CA HIS A 110 15.93 4.94 -1.37
C HIS A 110 14.43 4.66 -1.53
N THR A 111 14.02 3.38 -1.56
CA THR A 111 12.60 3.00 -1.62
C THR A 111 11.85 3.49 -0.38
N SER A 112 12.41 3.36 0.82
CA SER A 112 11.82 3.87 2.06
C SER A 112 11.57 5.38 1.99
N GLN A 113 12.58 6.16 1.59
CA GLN A 113 12.45 7.61 1.45
C GLN A 113 11.42 8.00 0.40
N ALA A 114 11.46 7.37 -0.77
CA ALA A 114 10.49 7.63 -1.84
C ALA A 114 9.05 7.29 -1.44
N LEU A 115 8.84 6.23 -0.64
CA LEU A 115 7.53 5.91 -0.08
C LEU A 115 7.02 6.98 0.89
N LEU A 116 7.89 7.50 1.76
CA LEU A 116 7.56 8.58 2.68
C LEU A 116 7.20 9.86 1.93
N THR A 117 8.00 10.26 0.94
CA THR A 117 7.71 11.41 0.07
C THR A 117 6.38 11.24 -0.66
N LEU A 118 6.10 10.04 -1.16
CA LEU A 118 4.87 9.76 -1.92
C LEU A 118 3.62 9.99 -1.09
N VAL A 119 3.63 9.59 0.19
CA VAL A 119 2.46 9.66 1.06
C VAL A 119 2.40 10.92 1.92
N GLU A 120 3.48 11.72 1.97
CA GLU A 120 3.53 12.97 2.72
C GLU A 120 2.29 13.85 2.49
N PRO A 121 1.85 14.14 1.24
CA PRO A 121 0.67 14.97 1.00
C PRO A 121 -0.62 14.40 1.60
N LEU A 122 -0.72 13.07 1.72
CA LEU A 122 -1.88 12.38 2.29
C LEU A 122 -1.89 12.41 3.83
N THR A 123 -0.74 12.71 4.45
CA THR A 123 -0.57 12.70 5.91
C THR A 123 -0.59 14.09 6.55
N GLN A 124 -0.53 15.16 5.74
CA GLN A 124 -0.46 16.55 6.23
C GLN A 124 -1.69 17.01 7.01
N ARG A 125 -2.88 16.47 6.69
CA ARG A 125 -4.13 16.89 7.32
C ARG A 125 -4.95 15.68 7.74
N ARG A 126 -5.52 15.74 8.96
CA ARG A 126 -6.45 14.72 9.42
C ARG A 126 -7.73 14.82 8.60
N ALA A 127 -8.05 13.74 7.89
CA ALA A 127 -9.27 13.67 7.09
C ALA A 127 -10.54 13.96 7.92
N SER A 128 -10.57 13.56 9.19
CA SER A 128 -11.66 13.88 10.12
C SER A 128 -11.89 15.38 10.28
N ASP A 129 -10.80 16.15 10.39
CA ASP A 129 -10.87 17.58 10.67
C ASP A 129 -11.31 18.33 9.41
N ALA A 130 -10.80 17.90 8.24
CA ALA A 130 -11.28 18.38 6.94
C ALA A 130 -12.77 18.12 6.73
N VAL A 131 -13.25 16.92 7.07
CA VAL A 131 -14.68 16.58 6.97
C VAL A 131 -15.50 17.38 7.97
N ALA A 132 -15.03 17.56 9.21
CA ALA A 132 -15.72 18.38 10.20
C ALA A 132 -15.92 19.83 9.74
N GLU A 133 -14.89 20.44 9.13
CA GLU A 133 -15.00 21.78 8.54
C GLU A 133 -16.05 21.83 7.41
N ILE A 134 -16.05 20.84 6.52
CA ILE A 134 -17.05 20.74 5.44
C ILE A 134 -18.47 20.66 6.03
N VAL A 135 -18.67 19.86 7.09
CA VAL A 135 -19.97 19.74 7.75
C VAL A 135 -20.38 21.06 8.42
N CYS A 136 -19.44 21.75 9.09
CA CYS A 136 -19.70 23.06 9.68
C CYS A 136 -20.10 24.11 8.64
N ASP A 137 -19.44 24.12 7.48
CA ASP A 137 -19.76 25.01 6.36
C ASP A 137 -21.13 24.70 5.74
N MET A 138 -21.52 23.42 5.68
CA MET A 138 -22.85 23.01 5.20
C MET A 138 -23.98 23.41 6.16
N LEU A 139 -23.73 23.35 7.48
CA LEU A 139 -24.71 23.71 8.52
C LEU A 139 -24.84 25.23 8.70
N HIS A 140 -23.75 25.98 8.48
CA HIS A 140 -23.73 27.44 8.53
C HIS A 140 -23.36 27.99 7.16
N PRO A 141 -24.24 27.86 6.14
CA PRO A 141 -23.94 28.38 4.82
C PRO A 141 -23.65 29.87 4.95
N LYS A 142 -22.40 30.26 4.68
CA LYS A 142 -22.02 31.67 4.59
C LYS A 142 -22.97 32.31 3.60
N THR A 143 -23.83 33.21 4.08
CA THR A 143 -24.72 34.01 3.24
C THR A 143 -23.85 34.65 2.17
N ARG A 144 -23.91 34.13 0.94
CA ARG A 144 -23.23 34.77 -0.19
C ARG A 144 -23.80 36.20 -0.25
N PRO A 145 -22.97 37.25 -0.27
CA PRO A 145 -23.50 38.59 -0.48
C PRO A 145 -24.24 38.59 -1.81
N SER A 146 -25.52 38.97 -1.74
CA SER A 146 -26.35 39.21 -2.91
C SER A 146 -25.64 40.26 -3.76
N THR A 147 -25.02 39.84 -4.87
CA THR A 147 -24.57 40.76 -5.91
C THR A 147 -25.83 41.42 -6.46
N ALA A 148 -26.00 42.71 -6.13
CA ALA A 148 -26.98 43.61 -6.69
C ALA A 148 -26.68 43.92 -8.16
#